data_AF-A0A9P0YXS1-F1
#
_entry.id   AF-A0A9P0YXS1-F1
#
_cell.length_a   1.000
_cell.length_b   1.000
_cell.length_c   1.000
_cell.angle_alpha   90.00
_cell.angle_beta   90.00
_cell.angle_gamma   90.00
#
_symmetry.space_group_name_H-M   'P 1'
#
loop_
_entity.id
_entity.type
_entity.pdbx_description
1 polymer ?
#
loop_
_entity_poly.entity_id
_entity_poly.type
_entity_poly.pdbx_seq_one_letter_code
_entity_poly.pdbx_strand_id
1 'polypeptide(L)'
;MCIYTCVMNMNDLIIHLNKYSEEGFEDALNTTKGIALEMGLEPGFPKKRLKRRKRYFDEDNEEDDEDKSPEDSFKCFYFNVVMDAALMSLQTRFDQMKNFHRIFGFMFSSRNLKSLAHDKLKECCEILADALQDGEKEDVDRNDLFQELKMLQNVLPDDKENVIQILDFVKIMDCYPNTTIA
;
A
#
# COMPACT_ATOMS: atom_id res chain seq x y z
N MET A 1 0.76 -16.93 -4.14
CA MET A 1 -0.30 -15.89 -4.23
C MET A 1 0.22 -14.84 -5.20
N CYS A 2 -0.46 -14.62 -6.34
CA CYS A 2 0.04 -13.69 -7.36
C CYS A 2 -0.03 -12.24 -6.85
N ILE A 3 0.99 -11.42 -7.16
CA ILE A 3 1.05 -10.00 -6.77
C ILE A 3 -0.21 -9.25 -7.21
N TYR A 4 -0.81 -9.62 -8.35
CA TYR A 4 -2.09 -9.07 -8.80
C TYR A 4 -3.23 -9.26 -7.79
N THR A 5 -3.39 -10.47 -7.23
CA THR A 5 -4.39 -10.75 -6.19
C THR A 5 -4.12 -9.94 -4.94
N CYS A 6 -2.83 -9.79 -4.57
CA CYS A 6 -2.43 -8.94 -3.45
C CYS A 6 -2.86 -7.48 -3.69
N VAL A 7 -2.59 -6.92 -4.87
CA VAL A 7 -2.99 -5.54 -5.24
C VAL A 7 -4.51 -5.36 -5.13
N MET A 8 -5.31 -6.34 -5.55
CA MET A 8 -6.78 -6.26 -5.43
C MET A 8 -7.26 -6.28 -3.98
N ASN A 9 -6.80 -7.26 -3.19
CA ASN A 9 -7.15 -7.36 -1.78
C ASN A 9 -6.76 -6.10 -0.99
N MET A 10 -5.65 -5.46 -1.38
CA MET A 10 -5.18 -4.22 -0.79
C MET A 10 -6.09 -3.03 -1.12
N ASN A 11 -6.63 -2.94 -2.35
CA ASN A 11 -7.62 -1.91 -2.68
C ASN A 11 -8.90 -2.11 -1.86
N ASP A 12 -9.37 -3.35 -1.72
CA ASP A 12 -10.54 -3.68 -0.91
C ASP A 12 -10.35 -3.27 0.55
N LEU A 13 -9.14 -3.47 1.10
CA LEU A 13 -8.78 -3.04 2.45
C LEU A 13 -8.84 -1.51 2.61
N ILE A 14 -8.37 -0.73 1.63
CA ILE A 14 -8.47 0.74 1.67
C ILE A 14 -9.93 1.17 1.68
N ILE A 15 -10.75 0.59 0.81
CA ILE A 15 -12.19 0.91 0.74
C ILE A 15 -12.84 0.62 2.08
N HIS A 16 -12.51 -0.54 2.68
CA HIS A 16 -13.00 -0.91 4.00
C HIS A 16 -12.59 0.08 5.09
N LEU A 17 -11.31 0.48 5.14
CA LEU A 17 -10.81 1.41 6.16
C LEU A 17 -11.36 2.82 5.98
N ASN A 18 -11.59 3.29 4.75
CA ASN A 18 -12.26 4.57 4.50
C ASN A 18 -13.71 4.53 4.99
N LYS A 19 -14.42 3.43 4.77
CA LYS A 19 -15.76 3.27 5.34
C LYS A 19 -15.72 3.23 6.87
N TYR A 20 -14.73 2.53 7.43
CA TYR A 20 -14.57 2.40 8.88
C TYR A 20 -14.16 3.73 9.55
N SER A 21 -13.46 4.64 8.88
CA SER A 21 -13.15 5.95 9.47
C SER A 21 -14.40 6.83 9.64
N GLU A 22 -15.42 6.63 8.80
CA GLU A 22 -16.69 7.36 8.88
C GLU A 22 -17.66 6.74 9.91
N GLU A 23 -17.87 5.43 9.84
CA GLU A 23 -18.92 4.72 10.60
C GLU A 23 -18.35 3.94 11.80
N GLY A 24 -17.09 3.55 11.75
CA GLY A 24 -16.50 2.56 12.66
C GLY A 24 -16.25 3.05 14.08
N PHE A 25 -16.31 4.36 14.34
CA PHE A 25 -16.18 4.88 15.70
C PHE A 25 -17.33 4.41 16.60
N GLU A 26 -18.56 4.51 16.10
CA GLU A 26 -19.76 4.11 16.86
C GLU A 26 -19.78 2.59 17.09
N ASP A 27 -19.41 1.83 16.06
CA ASP A 27 -19.29 0.36 16.15
C ASP A 27 -18.23 -0.07 17.18
N ALA A 28 -17.05 0.57 17.14
CA ALA A 28 -15.98 0.33 18.11
C ALA A 28 -16.42 0.70 19.53
N LEU A 29 -17.13 1.83 19.68
CA LEU A 29 -17.65 2.29 20.96
C LEU A 29 -18.66 1.29 21.54
N ASN A 30 -19.62 0.83 20.74
CA ASN A 30 -20.62 -0.14 21.17
C ASN A 30 -20.03 -1.50 21.52
N THR A 31 -19.05 -1.96 20.73
CA THR A 31 -18.30 -3.19 21.00
C THR A 31 -17.53 -3.08 22.33
N THR A 32 -16.85 -1.95 22.56
CA THR A 32 -16.10 -1.69 23.80
C THR A 32 -17.03 -1.62 25.01
N LYS A 33 -18.19 -0.96 24.88
CA LYS A 33 -19.22 -0.91 25.93
C LYS A 33 -19.71 -2.32 26.30
N GLY A 34 -19.92 -3.19 25.32
CA GLY A 34 -20.28 -4.59 25.53
C GLY A 34 -19.21 -5.36 26.32
N ILE A 35 -17.95 -5.26 25.90
CA ILE A 35 -16.82 -5.92 26.57
C ILE A 35 -16.67 -5.40 28.02
N ALA A 36 -16.82 -4.09 28.25
CA ALA A 36 -16.73 -3.51 29.59
C ALA A 36 -17.80 -4.09 30.52
N LEU A 37 -19.04 -4.21 30.04
CA LEU A 37 -20.15 -4.80 30.79
C LEU A 37 -19.90 -6.29 31.11
N GLU A 38 -19.38 -7.05 30.15
CA GLU A 38 -18.98 -8.46 30.36
C GLU A 38 -17.88 -8.59 31.42
N MET A 39 -16.96 -7.62 31.50
CA MET A 39 -15.91 -7.56 32.52
C MET A 39 -16.39 -7.00 33.87
N GLY A 40 -17.66 -6.62 34.00
CA GLY A 40 -18.20 -5.99 35.21
C GLY A 40 -17.68 -4.57 35.46
N LEU A 41 -17.18 -3.90 34.42
CA LEU A 41 -16.71 -2.52 34.47
C LEU A 41 -17.83 -1.55 34.05
N GLU A 42 -17.83 -0.34 34.62
CA GLU A 42 -18.74 0.72 34.19
C GLU A 42 -18.28 1.27 32.83
N PRO A 43 -19.11 1.18 31.77
CA PRO A 43 -18.74 1.67 30.45
C PRO A 43 -18.81 3.21 30.41
N GLY A 44 -17.66 3.87 30.32
CA GLY A 44 -17.61 5.32 30.19
C GLY A 44 -16.19 5.87 30.06
N PHE A 45 -16.07 7.06 29.46
CA PHE A 45 -14.80 7.77 29.39
C PHE A 45 -14.42 8.34 30.77
N PRO A 46 -13.12 8.29 31.15
CA PRO A 46 -12.67 8.84 32.41
C PRO A 46 -12.87 10.37 32.44
N LYS A 47 -13.41 10.89 33.55
CA LYS A 47 -13.57 12.33 33.74
C LYS A 47 -12.20 13.00 33.88
N LYS A 48 -11.85 13.88 32.94
CA LYS A 48 -10.63 14.70 33.02
C LYS A 48 -10.73 15.62 34.24
N ARG A 49 -9.71 15.66 35.09
CA ARG A 49 -9.66 16.60 36.22
C ARG A 49 -9.48 18.01 35.69
N LEU A 50 -10.45 18.89 35.95
CA LEU A 50 -10.32 20.31 35.64
C LEU A 50 -9.18 20.92 36.48
N LYS A 51 -8.14 21.43 35.81
CA LYS A 51 -7.05 22.15 36.47
C LYS A 51 -7.51 23.58 36.73
N ARG A 52 -7.80 23.92 37.99
CA ARG A 52 -8.05 25.30 38.38
C ARG A 52 -6.71 25.97 38.71
N ARG A 53 -6.31 26.97 37.93
CA ARG A 53 -5.23 27.91 38.28
C ARG A 53 -5.82 29.16 38.93
N LYS A 54 -5.04 29.84 39.78
CA LYS A 54 -5.39 31.20 40.22
C LYS A 54 -5.36 32.10 38.98
N ARG A 55 -6.44 32.84 38.75
CA ARG A 55 -6.55 33.86 37.69
C ARG A 55 -6.50 35.25 38.30
N TYR A 56 -6.00 36.24 37.57
CA TYR A 56 -6.12 37.65 37.92
C TYR A 56 -7.51 38.20 37.52
N PHE A 57 -7.92 39.31 38.14
CA PHE A 57 -9.25 39.89 37.95
C PHE A 57 -9.53 40.32 36.50
N ASP A 58 -8.49 40.70 35.77
CA ASP A 58 -8.57 41.18 34.39
C ASP A 58 -8.21 40.09 33.34
N GLU A 59 -8.06 38.81 33.75
CA GLU A 59 -7.84 37.72 32.80
C GLU A 59 -9.15 37.41 32.06
N ASP A 60 -9.16 37.63 30.74
CA ASP A 60 -10.24 37.17 29.88
C ASP A 60 -10.38 35.63 29.94
N ASN A 61 -11.61 35.13 29.79
CA ASN A 61 -11.91 33.69 29.75
C ASN A 61 -11.46 33.06 28.42
N GLU A 62 -10.21 33.23 28.01
CA GLU A 62 -9.69 32.62 26.78
C GLU A 62 -9.18 31.17 26.99
N GLU A 63 -9.29 30.64 28.19
CA GLU A 63 -8.94 29.25 28.47
C GLU A 63 -9.98 28.63 29.41
N ASP A 64 -11.01 28.03 28.82
CA ASP A 64 -11.33 26.65 29.14
C ASP A 64 -11.40 25.95 27.77
N ASP A 65 -10.57 24.92 27.56
CA ASP A 65 -10.63 24.02 26.39
C ASP A 65 -12.09 23.90 25.94
N GLU A 66 -12.42 24.24 24.68
CA GLU A 66 -13.75 24.02 24.09
C GLU A 66 -14.37 22.74 24.68
N ASP A 67 -15.60 22.85 25.21
CA ASP A 67 -16.41 21.81 25.86
C ASP A 67 -16.68 20.59 24.95
N LYS A 68 -15.64 19.94 24.44
CA LYS A 68 -15.73 18.69 23.70
C LYS A 68 -15.92 17.59 24.72
N SER A 69 -16.94 16.76 24.52
CA SER A 69 -17.12 15.54 25.31
C SER A 69 -15.80 14.75 25.33
N PRO A 70 -15.46 14.05 26.42
CA PRO A 70 -14.33 13.12 26.42
C PRO A 70 -14.38 12.14 25.23
N GLU A 71 -15.58 11.79 24.79
CA GLU A 71 -15.84 10.99 23.60
C GLU A 71 -15.43 11.70 22.31
N ASP A 72 -15.86 12.95 22.10
CA ASP A 72 -15.47 13.75 20.93
C ASP A 72 -13.96 14.00 20.89
N SER A 73 -13.36 14.25 22.07
CA SER A 73 -11.92 14.41 22.20
C SER A 73 -11.19 13.12 21.80
N PHE A 74 -11.66 11.96 22.26
CA PHE A 74 -11.07 10.68 21.89
C PHE A 74 -11.26 10.39 20.39
N LYS A 75 -12.44 10.70 19.83
CA LYS A 75 -12.71 10.57 18.39
C LYS A 75 -11.73 11.41 17.56
N CYS A 76 -11.63 12.70 17.85
CA CYS A 76 -10.81 13.63 17.07
C CYS A 76 -9.30 13.41 17.25
N PHE A 77 -8.83 13.26 18.49
CA PHE A 77 -7.39 13.26 18.79
C PHE A 77 -6.75 11.88 18.79
N TYR A 78 -7.54 10.82 18.79
CA TYR A 78 -7.02 9.45 18.79
C TYR A 78 -7.56 8.64 17.62
N PHE A 79 -8.88 8.40 17.57
CA PHE A 79 -9.46 7.53 16.54
C PHE A 79 -9.16 8.03 15.13
N ASN A 80 -9.51 9.28 14.83
CA ASN A 80 -9.26 9.87 13.51
C ASN A 80 -7.76 9.88 13.18
N VAL A 81 -6.91 10.26 14.13
CA VAL A 81 -5.45 10.31 13.93
C VAL A 81 -4.89 8.93 13.58
N VAL A 82 -5.32 7.87 14.26
CA VAL A 82 -4.90 6.50 13.97
C VAL A 82 -5.42 6.03 12.62
N MET A 83 -6.68 6.32 12.30
CA MET A 83 -7.28 5.98 11.01
C MET A 83 -6.59 6.68 9.84
N ASP A 84 -6.34 7.98 9.97
CA ASP A 84 -5.63 8.78 8.97
C ASP A 84 -4.20 8.27 8.78
N ALA A 85 -3.48 7.97 9.87
CA ALA A 85 -2.14 7.41 9.79
C ALA A 85 -2.12 6.04 9.11
N ALA A 86 -3.08 5.16 9.42
CA ALA A 86 -3.21 3.86 8.77
C ALA A 86 -3.53 4.01 7.28
N LEU A 87 -4.48 4.86 6.92
CA LEU A 87 -4.87 5.14 5.53
C LEU A 87 -3.71 5.73 4.72
N MET A 88 -3.05 6.76 5.22
CA MET A 88 -1.88 7.37 4.58
C MET A 88 -0.75 6.35 4.37
N SER A 89 -0.50 5.51 5.39
CA SER A 89 0.54 4.48 5.31
C SER A 89 0.22 3.42 4.25
N LEU A 90 -1.03 2.97 4.20
CA LEU A 90 -1.48 1.96 3.23
C LEU A 90 -1.51 2.53 1.81
N GLN A 91 -2.05 3.73 1.61
CA GLN A 91 -2.04 4.42 0.32
C GLN A 91 -0.62 4.56 -0.23
N THR A 92 0.30 5.10 0.58
CA THR A 92 1.69 5.30 0.17
C THR A 92 2.37 3.99 -0.24
N ARG A 93 2.24 2.94 0.57
CA ARG A 93 2.84 1.63 0.27
C ARG A 93 2.19 0.98 -0.96
N PHE A 94 0.90 1.17 -1.18
CA PHE A 94 0.20 0.59 -2.32
C PHE A 94 0.51 1.31 -3.62
N ASP A 95 0.71 2.62 -3.59
CA ASP A 95 1.15 3.36 -4.76
C ASP A 95 2.55 2.89 -5.18
N GLN A 96 3.45 2.66 -4.23
CA GLN A 96 4.75 2.03 -4.51
C GLN A 96 4.59 0.63 -5.12
N MET A 97 3.72 -0.22 -4.57
CA MET A 97 3.48 -1.57 -5.09
C MET A 97 2.82 -1.58 -6.47
N LYS A 98 1.88 -0.65 -6.73
CA LYS A 98 1.25 -0.45 -8.05
C LYS A 98 2.28 0.00 -9.07
N ASN A 99 3.15 0.94 -8.71
CA ASN A 99 4.24 1.39 -9.56
C ASN A 99 5.22 0.26 -9.87
N PHE A 100 5.60 -0.53 -8.86
CA PHE A 100 6.45 -1.70 -9.06
C PHE A 100 5.80 -2.73 -9.99
N HIS A 101 4.51 -3.04 -9.78
CA HIS A 101 3.77 -3.96 -10.65
C HIS A 101 3.62 -3.40 -12.07
N ARG A 102 3.47 -2.09 -12.25
CA ARG A 102 3.42 -1.44 -13.56
C ARG A 102 4.73 -1.64 -14.34
N ILE A 103 5.87 -1.57 -13.65
CA ILE A 103 7.20 -1.67 -14.25
C ILE A 103 7.58 -3.14 -14.52
N PHE A 104 7.42 -4.03 -13.52
CA PHE A 104 7.93 -5.41 -13.58
C PHE A 104 6.86 -6.48 -13.81
N GLY A 105 5.57 -6.13 -13.67
CA GLY A 105 4.47 -7.10 -13.57
C GLY A 105 4.29 -8.02 -14.77
N PHE A 106 4.75 -7.59 -15.93
CA PHE A 106 4.70 -8.37 -17.17
C PHE A 106 5.61 -9.62 -17.13
N MET A 107 6.64 -9.63 -16.27
CA MET A 107 7.59 -10.74 -16.07
C MET A 107 7.19 -11.69 -14.94
N PHE A 108 6.02 -11.50 -14.29
CA PHE A 108 5.68 -12.26 -13.08
C PHE A 108 5.27 -13.71 -13.31
N SER A 109 4.89 -14.06 -14.53
CA SER A 109 4.60 -15.44 -14.92
C SER A 109 4.92 -15.65 -16.39
N SER A 110 5.26 -16.89 -16.76
CA SER A 110 5.49 -17.23 -18.16
C SER A 110 4.25 -17.00 -19.01
N ARG A 111 3.05 -17.28 -18.47
CA ARG A 111 1.78 -17.01 -19.15
C ARG A 111 1.59 -15.53 -19.44
N ASN A 112 1.82 -14.67 -18.47
CA ASN A 112 1.71 -13.21 -18.66
C ASN A 112 2.70 -12.75 -19.73
N LEU A 113 3.97 -13.13 -19.59
CA LEU A 113 5.02 -12.72 -20.53
C LEU A 113 4.70 -13.20 -21.95
N LYS A 114 4.34 -14.48 -22.14
CA LYS A 114 4.04 -15.07 -23.45
C LYS A 114 2.76 -14.55 -24.09
N SER A 115 1.77 -14.16 -23.30
CA SER A 115 0.48 -13.65 -23.80
C SER A 115 0.57 -12.23 -24.36
N LEU A 116 1.66 -11.51 -24.09
CA LEU A 116 1.84 -10.14 -24.54
C LEU A 116 2.10 -10.07 -26.04
N ALA A 117 1.27 -9.28 -26.72
CA ALA A 117 1.51 -8.89 -28.10
C ALA A 117 2.79 -8.05 -28.22
N HIS A 118 3.39 -8.02 -29.41
CA HIS A 118 4.70 -7.38 -29.61
C HIS A 118 4.71 -5.87 -29.32
N ASP A 119 3.63 -5.18 -29.67
CA ASP A 119 3.43 -3.76 -29.38
C ASP A 119 3.39 -3.51 -27.86
N LYS A 120 2.64 -4.35 -27.13
CA LYS A 120 2.54 -4.26 -25.67
C LYS A 120 3.82 -4.65 -24.96
N LEU A 121 4.52 -5.68 -25.44
CA LEU A 121 5.84 -6.06 -24.90
C LEU A 121 6.83 -4.90 -25.07
N LYS A 122 6.83 -4.24 -26.23
CA LYS A 122 7.70 -3.09 -26.48
C LYS A 122 7.40 -1.93 -25.53
N GLU A 123 6.11 -1.58 -25.35
CA GLU A 123 5.67 -0.56 -24.38
C GLU A 123 6.16 -0.89 -22.96
N CYS A 124 6.05 -2.16 -22.53
CA CYS A 124 6.58 -2.60 -21.24
C CYS A 124 8.11 -2.47 -21.13
N CYS A 125 8.85 -2.79 -22.21
CA CYS A 125 10.31 -2.63 -22.24
C CYS A 125 10.72 -1.16 -22.15
N GLU A 126 10.00 -0.26 -22.82
CA GLU A 126 10.23 1.19 -22.74
C GLU A 126 10.02 1.69 -21.30
N ILE A 127 8.91 1.31 -20.66
CA ILE A 127 8.61 1.65 -19.26
C ILE A 127 9.70 1.11 -18.30
N LEU A 128 10.16 -0.11 -18.51
CA LEU A 128 11.19 -0.73 -17.68
C LEU A 128 12.53 -0.02 -17.85
N ALA A 129 12.95 0.25 -19.08
CA ALA A 129 14.20 0.95 -19.35
C ALA A 129 14.19 2.39 -18.80
N ASP A 130 13.07 3.11 -18.94
CA ASP A 130 12.91 4.44 -18.34
C ASP A 130 13.03 4.40 -16.81
N ALA A 131 12.49 3.35 -16.17
CA ALA A 131 12.56 3.19 -14.73
C ALA A 131 13.98 2.83 -14.23
N LEU A 132 14.85 2.36 -15.12
CA LEU A 132 16.23 1.95 -14.86
C LEU A 132 17.25 2.90 -15.50
N GLN A 133 16.84 4.14 -15.75
CA GLN A 133 17.69 5.19 -16.29
C GLN A 133 17.93 6.28 -15.23
N ASP A 134 19.18 6.69 -15.06
CA ASP A 134 19.58 7.86 -14.27
C ASP A 134 20.38 8.85 -15.14
N GLY A 135 19.68 9.85 -15.67
CA GLY A 135 20.24 10.82 -16.60
C GLY A 135 20.67 10.16 -17.91
N GLU A 136 21.96 10.18 -18.22
CA GLU A 136 22.53 9.55 -19.43
C GLU A 136 22.98 8.10 -19.19
N LYS A 137 22.84 7.59 -17.96
CA LYS A 137 23.21 6.21 -17.63
C LYS A 137 21.99 5.31 -17.73
N GLU A 138 22.10 4.28 -18.54
CA GLU A 138 21.08 3.25 -18.71
C GLU A 138 21.64 1.93 -18.17
N ASP A 139 20.90 1.27 -17.27
CA ASP A 139 21.27 -0.07 -16.81
C ASP A 139 20.92 -1.15 -17.86
N VAL A 140 20.03 -0.83 -18.82
CA VAL A 140 19.51 -1.77 -19.82
C VAL A 140 19.40 -1.11 -21.19
N ASP A 141 19.86 -1.78 -22.25
CA ASP A 141 19.55 -1.34 -23.61
C ASP A 141 18.13 -1.75 -23.98
N ARG A 142 17.30 -0.78 -24.37
CA ARG A 142 15.87 -0.97 -24.62
C ARG A 142 15.58 -1.91 -25.79
N ASN A 143 16.40 -1.82 -26.84
CA ASN A 143 16.22 -2.62 -28.04
C ASN A 143 16.66 -4.06 -27.78
N ASP A 144 17.81 -4.23 -27.12
CA ASP A 144 18.32 -5.55 -26.75
C ASP A 144 17.36 -6.23 -25.77
N LEU A 145 16.89 -5.52 -24.73
CA LEU A 145 15.87 -6.02 -23.80
C LEU A 145 14.63 -6.54 -24.53
N PHE A 146 14.10 -5.77 -25.49
CA PHE A 146 12.93 -6.17 -26.26
C PHE A 146 13.20 -7.43 -27.10
N GLN A 147 14.36 -7.52 -27.76
CA GLN A 147 14.70 -8.69 -28.57
C GLN A 147 14.93 -9.93 -27.68
N GLU A 148 15.66 -9.78 -26.58
CA GLU A 148 15.90 -10.86 -25.62
C GLU A 148 14.59 -11.40 -25.05
N LEU A 149 13.69 -10.52 -24.59
CA LEU A 149 12.38 -10.91 -24.06
C LEU A 149 11.51 -11.59 -25.13
N LYS A 150 11.57 -11.13 -26.38
CA LYS A 150 10.87 -11.78 -27.49
C LYS A 150 11.42 -13.19 -27.76
N MET A 151 12.74 -13.37 -27.68
CA MET A 151 13.34 -14.71 -27.78
C MET A 151 12.94 -15.57 -26.57
N LEU A 152 12.93 -14.98 -25.37
CA LEU A 152 12.51 -15.63 -24.14
C LEU A 152 11.05 -16.12 -24.22
N GLN A 153 10.12 -15.33 -24.78
CA GLN A 153 8.73 -15.78 -25.00
C GLN A 153 8.63 -17.11 -25.76
N ASN A 154 9.58 -17.39 -26.67
CA ASN A 154 9.58 -18.62 -27.48
C ASN A 154 10.18 -19.83 -26.76
N VAL A 155 11.16 -19.61 -25.87
CA VAL A 155 11.91 -20.69 -25.20
C VAL A 155 11.47 -20.96 -23.78
N LEU A 156 10.80 -19.99 -23.12
CA LEU A 156 10.39 -20.10 -21.73
C LEU A 156 9.34 -21.22 -21.57
N PRO A 157 9.43 -22.08 -20.54
CA PRO A 157 8.38 -23.07 -20.27
C PRO A 157 7.07 -22.48 -19.72
N ASP A 158 5.93 -23.11 -20.00
CA ASP A 158 4.59 -22.64 -19.54
C ASP A 158 4.29 -22.90 -18.06
N ASP A 159 5.12 -23.71 -17.39
CA ASP A 159 4.97 -24.12 -15.99
C ASP A 159 5.62 -23.14 -14.99
N LYS A 160 6.25 -22.06 -15.46
CA LYS A 160 6.90 -21.05 -14.61
C LYS A 160 5.88 -20.03 -14.08
N GLU A 161 5.45 -20.24 -12.84
CA GLU A 161 4.41 -19.41 -12.20
C GLU A 161 4.95 -18.24 -11.36
N ASN A 162 6.27 -18.13 -11.21
CA ASN A 162 6.91 -17.09 -10.39
C ASN A 162 8.16 -16.51 -11.09
N VAL A 163 8.42 -15.22 -10.86
CA VAL A 163 9.61 -14.48 -11.34
C VAL A 163 10.90 -15.24 -11.04
N ILE A 164 11.03 -15.77 -9.82
CA ILE A 164 12.26 -16.49 -9.40
C ILE A 164 12.54 -17.67 -10.33
N GLN A 165 11.50 -18.41 -10.73
CA GLN A 165 11.67 -19.56 -11.62
C GLN A 165 12.00 -19.14 -13.06
N ILE A 166 11.52 -17.97 -13.49
CA ILE A 166 11.87 -17.36 -14.79
C ILE A 166 13.32 -16.89 -14.74
N LEU A 167 13.74 -16.20 -13.68
CA LEU A 167 15.10 -15.73 -13.48
C LEU A 167 16.10 -16.89 -13.43
N ASP A 168 15.78 -17.96 -12.72
CA ASP A 168 16.63 -19.17 -12.70
C ASP A 168 16.77 -19.78 -14.10
N PHE A 169 15.70 -19.79 -14.90
CA PHE A 169 15.75 -20.24 -16.29
C PHE A 169 16.63 -19.34 -17.16
N VAL A 170 16.48 -18.01 -17.05
CA VAL A 170 17.29 -17.03 -17.77
C VAL A 170 18.78 -17.17 -17.42
N LYS A 171 19.10 -17.35 -16.14
CA LYS A 171 20.48 -17.57 -15.66
C LYS A 171 21.09 -18.86 -16.19
N ILE A 172 20.31 -19.93 -16.34
CA ILE A 172 20.79 -21.20 -16.93
C ILE A 172 21.06 -21.04 -18.43
N MET A 173 20.23 -20.26 -19.12
CA MET A 173 20.38 -19.99 -20.55
C MET A 173 21.61 -19.13 -20.85
N ASP A 174 21.99 -18.23 -19.93
CA ASP A 174 23.18 -17.37 -19.99
C ASP A 174 23.35 -16.60 -21.32
N CYS A 175 22.23 -16.26 -21.95
CA CYS A 175 22.21 -15.61 -23.27
C CYS A 175 21.30 -14.37 -23.35
N TYR A 176 20.70 -13.98 -22.23
CA TYR A 176 19.79 -12.83 -22.12
C TYR A 176 20.24 -11.88 -20.98
N PRO A 177 21.38 -11.18 -21.14
CA PRO A 177 21.95 -10.35 -20.08
C PRO A 177 21.03 -9.19 -19.67
N ASN A 178 20.35 -8.52 -20.61
CA ASN A 178 19.42 -7.43 -20.31
C ASN A 178 18.16 -7.92 -19.58
N THR A 179 17.79 -9.19 -19.76
CA THR A 179 16.65 -9.81 -19.08
C THR A 179 16.96 -10.29 -17.65
N THR A 180 18.24 -10.34 -17.28
CA THR A 180 18.70 -10.82 -15.95
C THR A 180 18.57 -9.76 -14.85
N ILE A 181 18.14 -8.55 -15.22
CA ILE A 181 17.97 -7.39 -14.35
C ILE A 181 16.61 -7.44 -13.60
N ALA A 182 15.79 -8.44 -13.93
CA ALA A 182 14.50 -8.75 -13.32
C ALA A 182 14.61 -9.54 -12.00
#